data_AF-A0A959AXG5-F1
#
_entry.id   AF-A0A959AXG5-F1
#
_cell.length_a   1.000
_cell.length_b   1.000
_cell.length_c   1.000
_cell.angle_alpha   90.00
_cell.angle_beta   90.00
_cell.angle_gamma   90.00
#
_symmetry.space_group_name_H-M   'P 1'
#
loop_
_entity.id
_entity.type
_entity.pdbx_description
1 polymer ?
#
loop_
_entity_poly.entity_id
_entity_poly.type
_entity_poly.pdbx_seq_one_letter_code
_entity_poly.pdbx_strand_id
1 'polypeptide(L)'
;MQTLIIQDESFAGSILQQLEIEVESERATVRDIITARVYAEVGKYNQKVDKVRSWFIGIHPKEQELNRTGQRPPEVDAEQQSYIALRAFQENRFFVFVDNRQVESLDEEFLLQPDTKVSFLKLTPLVGG
;
A
#
# COMPACT_ATOMS: atom_id res chain seq x y z
N MET A 1 15.81 -14.85 -3.32
CA MET A 1 14.51 -14.55 -2.70
C MET A 1 14.80 -13.73 -1.46
N GLN A 2 14.45 -12.44 -1.49
CA GLN A 2 14.59 -11.52 -0.37
C GLN A 2 13.19 -11.29 0.21
N THR A 3 13.07 -11.35 1.53
CA THR A 3 11.83 -10.96 2.21
C THR A 3 11.95 -9.50 2.62
N LEU A 4 10.98 -8.68 2.22
CA LEU A 4 10.87 -7.29 2.68
C LEU A 4 9.65 -7.15 3.58
N ILE A 5 9.82 -6.34 4.60
CA ILE A 5 8.75 -5.95 5.51
C ILE A 5 8.17 -4.64 5.02
N ILE A 6 6.92 -4.69 4.58
CA ILE A 6 6.12 -3.52 4.28
C ILE A 6 5.24 -3.20 5.48
N GLN A 7 5.34 -1.98 6.00
CA GLN A 7 4.52 -1.50 7.09
C GLN A 7 3.78 -0.23 6.70
N ASP A 8 2.54 -0.12 7.16
CA ASP A 8 1.74 1.08 7.01
C ASP A 8 1.81 1.85 8.32
N GLU A 9 2.31 3.09 8.26
CA GLU A 9 2.52 3.95 9.42
C GLU A 9 1.55 5.13 9.43
N SER A 10 1.07 5.45 10.63
CA SER A 10 0.39 6.71 10.87
C SER A 10 1.40 7.83 11.15
N PHE A 11 0.97 9.09 10.98
CA PHE A 11 1.75 10.26 11.37
C PHE A 11 2.18 10.26 12.85
N ALA A 12 1.45 9.55 13.72
CA ALA A 12 1.78 9.39 15.13
C ALA A 12 2.86 8.32 15.39
N GLY A 13 3.45 7.72 14.34
CA GLY A 13 4.46 6.66 14.43
C GLY A 13 3.90 5.30 14.84
N SER A 14 2.58 5.13 14.87
CA SER A 14 1.96 3.83 15.14
C SER A 14 1.89 3.01 13.86
N ILE A 15 2.40 1.78 13.90
CA ILE A 15 2.29 0.78 12.84
C ILE A 15 0.83 0.30 12.79
N LEU A 16 0.15 0.58 11.69
CA LEU A 16 -1.25 0.22 11.46
C LEU A 16 -1.37 -1.20 10.91
N GLN A 17 -0.43 -1.59 10.06
CA GLN A 17 -0.42 -2.88 9.39
C GLN A 17 1.01 -3.25 9.01
N GLN A 18 1.30 -4.55 8.98
CA GLN A 18 2.56 -5.10 8.48
C GLN A 18 2.26 -6.25 7.51
N LEU A 19 3.04 -6.32 6.44
CA LEU A 19 2.98 -7.33 5.40
C LEU A 19 4.41 -7.76 5.07
N GLU A 20 4.60 -9.05 4.90
CA GLU A 20 5.84 -9.61 4.38
C GLU A 20 5.61 -9.92 2.91
N ILE A 21 6.50 -9.41 2.05
CA ILE A 21 6.48 -9.68 0.61
C ILE A 21 7.80 -10.34 0.23
N GLU A 22 7.71 -11.41 -0.54
CA GLU A 22 8.88 -12.06 -1.13
C GLU A 22 9.15 -11.43 -2.49
N VAL A 23 10.37 -10.94 -2.68
CA VAL A 23 10.84 -10.39 -3.95
C VAL A 23 11.98 -11.26 -4.47
N GLU A 24 11.90 -11.64 -5.75
CA GLU A 24 12.89 -12.52 -6.37
C GLU A 24 14.20 -11.81 -6.69
N SER A 25 14.17 -10.47 -6.80
CA SER A 25 15.30 -9.62 -7.16
C SER A 25 15.96 -8.97 -5.94
N GLU A 26 17.28 -8.78 -5.99
CA GLU A 26 18.06 -8.04 -4.98
C GLU A 26 17.92 -6.53 -5.13
N ARG A 27 17.34 -6.07 -6.24
CA ARG A 27 17.03 -4.67 -6.52
C ARG A 27 15.55 -4.54 -6.85
N ALA A 28 14.94 -3.50 -6.35
CA ALA A 28 13.59 -3.13 -6.72
C ALA A 28 13.50 -1.61 -6.85
N THR A 29 12.55 -1.18 -7.69
CA THR A 29 12.17 0.22 -7.76
C THR A 29 11.04 0.52 -6.77
N VAL A 30 10.83 1.79 -6.47
CA VAL A 30 9.66 2.23 -5.69
C VAL A 30 8.35 1.82 -6.39
N ARG A 31 8.32 1.86 -7.73
CA ARG A 31 7.20 1.34 -8.53
C ARG A 31 6.91 -0.13 -8.26
N ASP A 32 7.94 -0.97 -8.19
CA ASP A 32 7.79 -2.41 -7.96
C ASP A 32 7.23 -2.68 -6.56
N ILE A 33 7.74 -1.97 -5.54
CA ILE A 33 7.21 -2.08 -4.18
C ILE A 33 5.74 -1.66 -4.13
N ILE A 34 5.39 -0.49 -4.65
CA ILE A 34 4.01 0.02 -4.62
C ILE A 34 3.10 -0.99 -5.31
N THR A 35 3.51 -1.51 -6.47
CA THR A 35 2.74 -2.50 -7.23
C THR A 35 2.58 -3.78 -6.43
N ALA A 36 3.66 -4.36 -5.89
CA ALA A 36 3.60 -5.57 -5.08
C ALA A 36 2.69 -5.40 -3.85
N ARG A 37 2.75 -4.23 -3.19
CA ARG A 37 1.90 -3.91 -2.04
C ARG A 37 0.42 -3.83 -2.41
N VAL A 38 0.09 -3.24 -3.56
CA VAL A 38 -1.29 -3.16 -4.06
C VAL A 38 -1.82 -4.53 -4.45
N TYR A 39 -1.02 -5.34 -5.15
CA TYR A 39 -1.42 -6.71 -5.50
C TYR A 39 -1.67 -7.56 -4.26
N ALA A 40 -0.81 -7.46 -3.24
CA ALA A 40 -1.02 -8.13 -1.96
C ALA A 40 -2.31 -7.65 -1.26
N GLU A 41 -2.63 -6.35 -1.36
CA GLU A 41 -3.87 -5.82 -0.80
C GLU A 41 -5.11 -6.33 -1.51
N VAL A 42 -5.12 -6.23 -2.84
CA VAL A 42 -6.24 -6.64 -3.69
C VAL A 42 -6.45 -8.13 -3.60
N GLY A 43 -5.37 -8.92 -3.54
CA GLY A 43 -5.44 -10.34 -3.25
C GLY A 43 -6.12 -10.63 -1.92
N LYS A 44 -5.74 -9.94 -0.83
CA LYS A 44 -6.36 -10.12 0.49
C LYS A 44 -7.82 -9.65 0.53
N TYR A 45 -8.13 -8.56 -0.18
CA TYR A 45 -9.49 -8.00 -0.29
C TYR A 45 -10.42 -8.92 -1.10
N ASN A 46 -10.01 -9.36 -2.29
CA ASN A 46 -10.81 -10.26 -3.14
C ASN A 46 -11.00 -11.63 -2.47
N GLN A 47 -10.03 -12.10 -1.68
CA GLN A 47 -10.15 -13.30 -0.84
C GLN A 47 -11.08 -13.14 0.37
N LYS A 48 -11.68 -11.96 0.57
CA LYS A 48 -12.63 -11.64 1.65
C LYS A 48 -12.10 -11.97 3.05
N VAL A 49 -10.82 -11.73 3.28
CA VAL A 49 -10.27 -11.78 4.63
C VAL A 49 -10.86 -10.58 5.39
N ASP A 50 -11.87 -10.85 6.22
CA ASP A 50 -12.87 -9.97 6.86
C ASP A 50 -12.34 -8.73 7.63
N LYS A 51 -11.03 -8.45 7.62
CA LYS A 51 -10.37 -7.39 8.39
C LYS A 51 -9.27 -6.63 7.65
N VAL A 52 -9.20 -6.71 6.32
CA VAL A 52 -8.21 -5.91 5.58
C VAL A 52 -8.65 -4.45 5.60
N ARG A 53 -7.90 -3.60 6.29
CA ARG A 53 -7.99 -2.15 6.13
C ARG A 53 -7.41 -1.80 4.76
N SER A 54 -8.25 -1.94 3.74
CA SER A 54 -8.02 -1.53 2.36
C SER A 54 -7.76 -0.03 2.29
N TRP A 55 -6.50 0.37 2.23
CA TRP A 55 -6.06 1.77 2.28
C TRP A 55 -5.69 2.29 0.88
N PHE A 56 -5.20 1.42 0.00
CA PHE A 56 -5.02 1.69 -1.43
C PHE A 56 -6.25 1.35 -2.24
N ILE A 57 -6.96 0.28 -1.86
CA ILE A 57 -8.26 -0.02 -2.43
C ILE A 57 -9.21 0.97 -1.79
N GLY A 58 -9.45 2.09 -2.47
CA GLY A 58 -10.41 3.07 -2.01
C GLY A 58 -11.73 2.35 -1.73
N ILE A 59 -12.09 2.22 -0.44
CA ILE A 59 -13.41 1.79 -0.02
C ILE A 59 -14.35 2.83 -0.61
N HIS A 60 -14.84 2.55 -1.81
CA HIS A 60 -15.69 3.47 -2.53
C HIS A 60 -16.92 3.67 -1.64
N PRO A 61 -17.52 4.87 -1.51
CA PRO A 61 -18.81 5.05 -0.82
C PRO A 61 -19.87 4.00 -1.21
N LYS A 62 -19.76 3.48 -2.43
CA LYS A 62 -20.54 2.36 -2.96
C LYS A 62 -20.39 1.06 -2.17
N GLU A 63 -19.23 0.77 -1.58
CA GLU A 63 -18.99 -0.39 -0.72
C GLU A 63 -19.70 -0.29 0.64
N GLN A 64 -19.77 0.91 1.24
CA GLN A 64 -20.57 1.12 2.45
C GLN A 64 -22.07 0.93 2.16
N GLU A 65 -22.53 1.32 0.98
CA GLU A 65 -23.91 1.12 0.53
C GLU A 65 -24.19 -0.35 0.19
N LEU A 66 -23.26 -1.05 -0.46
CA LEU A 66 -23.39 -2.48 -0.79
C LEU A 66 -23.34 -3.37 0.46
N ASN A 67 -22.48 -3.07 1.44
CA ASN A 67 -22.49 -3.75 2.74
C ASN A 67 -23.81 -3.57 3.49
N ARG A 68 -24.45 -2.39 3.39
CA ARG A 68 -25.79 -2.14 3.97
C ARG A 68 -26.91 -2.91 3.28
N THR A 69 -26.77 -3.16 1.98
CA THR A 69 -27.76 -3.91 1.19
C THR A 69 -27.50 -5.42 1.14
N GLY A 70 -26.43 -5.90 1.77
CA GLY A 70 -26.02 -7.32 1.73
C GLY A 70 -25.55 -7.79 0.36
N GLN A 71 -25.31 -6.88 -0.57
CA GLN A 71 -24.82 -7.20 -1.91
C GLN A 71 -23.30 -7.35 -1.87
N ARG A 72 -22.79 -8.31 -2.64
CA ARG A 72 -21.35 -8.53 -2.74
C ARG A 72 -20.70 -7.31 -3.41
N PRO A 73 -19.70 -6.68 -2.77
CA PRO A 73 -18.91 -5.68 -3.47
C PRO A 73 -18.21 -6.33 -4.67
N PRO A 74 -18.05 -5.60 -5.79
CA PRO A 74 -17.40 -6.12 -6.98
C PRO A 74 -15.93 -6.45 -6.68
N GLU A 75 -15.39 -7.44 -7.38
CA GLU A 75 -13.96 -7.73 -7.33
C GLU A 75 -13.16 -6.52 -7.80
N VAL A 76 -12.05 -6.26 -7.14
CA VAL A 76 -11.16 -5.14 -7.44
C VAL A 76 -10.07 -5.63 -8.38
N ASP A 77 -9.83 -4.86 -9.44
CA ASP A 77 -8.75 -5.10 -10.39
C ASP A 77 -7.42 -4.58 -9.83
N ALA A 78 -6.46 -5.48 -9.62
CA ALA A 78 -5.16 -5.14 -9.04
C ALA A 78 -4.31 -4.25 -9.94
N GLU A 79 -4.37 -4.46 -11.25
CA GLU A 79 -3.65 -3.65 -12.22
C GLU A 79 -4.19 -2.22 -12.20
N GLN A 80 -5.52 -2.05 -12.24
CA GLN A 80 -6.13 -0.73 -12.16
C GLN A 80 -5.78 -0.01 -10.85
N GLN A 81 -5.81 -0.70 -9.70
CA GLN A 81 -5.43 -0.11 -8.43
C GLN A 81 -3.94 0.26 -8.38
N SER A 82 -3.08 -0.50 -9.05
CA SER A 82 -1.65 -0.17 -9.11
C SER A 82 -1.44 1.18 -9.79
N TYR A 83 -2.11 1.45 -10.91
CA TYR A 83 -2.04 2.75 -11.58
C TYR A 83 -2.52 3.89 -10.70
N ILE A 84 -3.60 3.67 -9.93
CA ILE A 84 -4.13 4.67 -8.99
C ILE A 84 -3.12 4.95 -7.87
N ALA A 85 -2.52 3.91 -7.29
CA ALA A 85 -1.52 4.06 -6.23
C ALA A 85 -0.25 4.77 -6.72
N LEU A 86 0.22 4.43 -7.93
CA LEU A 86 1.38 5.07 -8.55
C LEU A 86 1.11 6.57 -8.81
N ARG A 87 -0.08 6.91 -9.32
CA ARG A 87 -0.52 8.31 -9.47
C ARG A 87 -0.55 9.03 -8.13
N ALA A 88 -1.16 8.41 -7.12
CA ALA A 88 -1.28 9.00 -5.78
C ALA A 88 0.09 9.25 -5.13
N PHE A 89 1.10 8.42 -5.40
CA PHE A 89 2.49 8.67 -4.98
C PHE A 89 3.04 9.94 -5.64
N GLN A 90 2.89 10.05 -6.97
CA GLN A 90 3.36 11.22 -7.74
C GLN A 90 2.64 12.52 -7.34
N GLU A 91 1.38 12.43 -6.91
CA GLU A 91 0.59 13.56 -6.41
C GLU A 91 0.83 13.85 -4.92
N ASN A 92 1.85 13.23 -4.31
CA ASN A 92 2.18 13.37 -2.89
C ASN A 92 0.96 13.16 -2.00
N ARG A 93 0.18 12.09 -2.22
CA ARG A 93 -0.96 11.71 -1.36
C ARG A 93 -0.53 10.85 -0.17
N PHE A 94 0.64 10.24 -0.27
CA PHE A 94 1.32 9.50 0.78
C PHE A 94 2.83 9.54 0.52
N PHE A 95 3.62 9.22 1.54
CA PHE A 95 5.06 9.09 1.45
C PHE A 95 5.48 7.62 1.60
N VAL A 96 6.61 7.28 0.98
CA VAL A 96 7.24 5.98 1.13
C VAL A 96 8.62 6.20 1.72
N PHE A 97 8.98 5.39 2.69
CA PHE A 97 10.29 5.37 3.32
C PHE A 97 10.90 3.99 3.13
N VAL A 98 12.15 3.93 2.68
CA VAL A 98 12.95 2.71 2.64
C VAL A 98 14.09 2.89 3.64
N ASP A 99 14.16 2.03 4.65
CA ASP A 99 15.16 2.11 5.72
C ASP A 99 15.27 3.51 6.35
N ASN A 100 14.12 4.07 6.71
CA ASN A 100 13.98 5.40 7.29
C ASN A 100 14.36 6.58 6.36
N ARG A 101 14.65 6.32 5.08
CA ARG A 101 14.89 7.35 4.06
C ARG A 101 13.67 7.50 3.17
N GLN A 102 13.14 8.73 3.09
CA GLN A 102 12.06 9.04 2.15
C GLN A 102 12.55 8.87 0.71
N VAL A 103 11.77 8.19 -0.11
CA VAL A 103 11.96 8.11 -1.56
C VAL A 103 11.09 9.13 -2.27
N GLU A 104 11.58 9.69 -3.37
CA GLU A 104 10.92 10.81 -4.06
C GLU A 104 10.53 10.48 -5.51
N SER A 105 11.09 9.39 -6.07
CA SER A 105 10.82 8.97 -7.45
C SER A 105 10.36 7.53 -7.54
N LEU A 106 9.46 7.25 -8.48
CA LEU A 106 9.01 5.88 -8.80
C LEU A 106 10.13 5.02 -9.39
N ASP A 107 11.07 5.65 -10.09
CA ASP A 107 12.18 4.99 -10.77
C ASP A 107 13.43 4.91 -9.87
N GLU A 108 13.32 5.32 -8.61
CA GLU A 108 14.40 5.20 -7.65
C GLU A 108 14.61 3.72 -7.28
N GLU A 109 15.81 3.21 -7.55
CA GLU A 109 16.22 1.85 -7.24
C GLU A 109 16.91 1.77 -5.87
N PHE A 110 16.65 0.70 -5.13
CA PHE A 110 17.37 0.40 -3.89
C PHE A 110 17.71 -1.09 -3.83
N LEU A 111 18.79 -1.39 -3.12
CA LEU A 111 19.20 -2.75 -2.82
C LEU A 111 18.31 -3.27 -1.69
N LEU A 112 17.59 -4.35 -1.95
CA LEU A 112 16.75 -5.04 -0.97
C LEU A 112 17.65 -5.92 -0.09
N GLN A 113 17.75 -5.55 1.19
CA GLN A 113 18.35 -6.39 2.23
C GLN A 113 17.26 -7.20 2.94
N PRO A 114 17.59 -8.34 3.57
CA PRO A 114 16.61 -9.19 4.27
C PRO A 114 15.85 -8.48 5.40
N ASP A 115 16.40 -7.39 5.91
CA ASP A 115 15.84 -6.55 6.97
C ASP A 115 15.34 -5.19 6.45
N THR A 116 15.31 -4.99 5.13
CA THR A 116 14.83 -3.73 4.55
C THR A 116 13.39 -3.49 4.95
N LYS A 117 13.16 -2.31 5.53
CA LYS A 117 11.84 -1.86 5.97
C LYS A 117 11.30 -0.81 5.03
N VAL A 118 10.12 -1.08 4.49
CA VAL A 118 9.40 -0.16 3.63
C VAL A 118 8.19 0.37 4.40
N SER A 119 8.15 1.66 4.66
CA SER A 119 7.09 2.29 5.43
C SER A 119 6.26 3.19 4.55
N PHE A 120 4.95 2.99 4.56
CA PHE A 120 4.00 3.83 3.83
C PHE A 120 3.27 4.75 4.81
N LEU A 121 3.40 6.06 4.59
CA LEU A 121 2.87 7.07 5.50
C LEU A 121 1.81 7.92 4.80
N LYS A 122 0.57 7.81 5.28
CA LYS A 122 -0.57 8.52 4.70
C LYS A 122 -0.61 9.97 5.14
N LEU A 123 -0.80 10.90 4.20
CA LEU A 123 -1.12 12.28 4.51
C LEU A 123 -2.58 12.39 4.96
N THR A 124 -2.77 12.45 6.28
CA THR A 124 -4.03 12.91 6.85
C THR A 124 -4.03 14.44 6.84
N PRO A 125 -5.05 15.11 6.28
CA PRO A 125 -5.16 16.55 6.41
C PRO A 125 -5.13 16.90 7.90
N LEU A 126 -4.18 17.76 8.30
CA LEU A 126 -4.15 18.31 9.64
C LEU A 126 -5.42 19.14 9.79
N VAL A 127 -6.40 18.61 10.53
CA VAL A 127 -7.51 19.42 11.04
C VAL A 127 -6.90 20.39 12.06
N GLY A 128 -6.53 21.58 11.58
CA GLY A 128 -6.26 22.71 12.45
C GLY A 128 -7.55 23.05 13.18
N GLY A 129 -7.46 23.14 14.52
CA GLY A 129 -8.59 23.47 15.40
C GLY A 129 -9.15 24.88 15.18
#